data_AF-A0A086T784-F1
#
_entry.id   AF-A0A086T784-F1
#
_cell.length_a   1.000
_cell.length_b   1.000
_cell.length_c   1.000
_cell.angle_alpha   90.00
_cell.angle_beta   90.00
_cell.angle_gamma   90.00
#
_symmetry.space_group_name_H-M   'P 1'
#
loop_
_entity.id
_entity.type
_entity.pdbx_description
1 polymer ?
#
loop_
_entity_poly.entity_id
_entity_poly.type
_entity_poly.pdbx_seq_one_letter_code
_entity_poly.pdbx_strand_id
1 'polypeptide(L)'
;MASLPAQHPDLSLHLTDSTLTPLITSSSSPSHLDSLTSLASTALTSHSAVTRVNLGAPQRIMVEYPDRGAVILQSYIDPLQHHHHRRRRRRHRYHQQEEEEEEEEDQQPSSPESRPLSPQSSSRPVSSRAGHYHPGHDSQPSSPTVAAPAATMDREDPPPRLVSVVVAGSADQTREARRAAARLERVGRAFQREWATDSLKANGDEVAA
;
A
#
# COMPACT_ATOMS: atom_id res chain seq x y z
N MET A 1 -18.44 -7.59 -17.10
CA MET A 1 -17.92 -6.44 -16.34
C MET A 1 -18.81 -5.25 -16.65
N ALA A 2 -19.72 -4.85 -15.75
CA ALA A 2 -20.54 -3.66 -15.98
C ALA A 2 -19.64 -2.41 -16.05
N SER A 3 -19.93 -1.48 -16.98
CA SER A 3 -19.16 -0.24 -17.16
C SER A 3 -19.10 0.54 -15.85
N LEU A 4 -17.90 0.68 -15.28
CA LEU A 4 -17.69 1.35 -13.99
C LEU A 4 -18.12 2.83 -14.03
N PRO A 5 -17.88 3.60 -15.12
CA PRO A 5 -18.49 4.91 -15.33
C PRO A 5 -20.02 4.94 -15.21
N ALA A 6 -20.72 3.94 -15.76
CA ALA A 6 -22.19 3.92 -15.73
C ALA A 6 -22.78 3.68 -14.33
N GLN A 7 -21.98 3.18 -13.38
CA GLN A 7 -22.40 2.96 -11.99
C GLN A 7 -22.30 4.22 -11.12
N HIS A 8 -21.60 5.25 -11.59
CA HIS A 8 -21.31 6.46 -10.86
C HIS A 8 -21.51 7.69 -11.78
N PRO A 9 -22.76 7.98 -12.20
CA PRO A 9 -23.05 9.03 -13.18
C PRO A 9 -22.68 10.43 -12.69
N ASP A 10 -22.66 10.65 -11.37
CA ASP A 10 -22.37 11.96 -10.77
C ASP A 10 -20.87 12.15 -10.44
N LEU A 11 -20.02 11.19 -10.79
CA LEU A 11 -18.57 11.25 -10.57
C LEU A 11 -17.83 11.26 -11.92
N SER A 12 -16.74 12.03 -11.99
CA SER A 12 -15.80 11.90 -13.09
C SER A 12 -14.70 10.91 -12.73
N LEU A 13 -14.48 9.91 -13.58
CA LEU A 13 -13.55 8.81 -13.36
C LEU A 13 -12.56 8.73 -14.52
N HIS A 14 -11.29 8.55 -14.18
CA HIS A 14 -10.23 8.40 -15.17
C HIS A 14 -9.18 7.43 -14.65
N LEU A 15 -8.82 6.45 -15.46
CA LEU A 15 -7.74 5.51 -15.20
C LEU A 15 -6.80 5.52 -16.39
N THR A 16 -5.53 5.84 -16.15
CA THR A 16 -4.49 5.88 -17.18
C THR A 16 -3.25 5.13 -16.72
N ASP A 17 -2.39 4.80 -17.66
CA ASP A 17 -0.99 4.48 -17.35
C ASP A 17 -0.14 5.74 -17.10
N SER A 18 1.17 5.55 -16.92
CA SER A 18 2.14 6.63 -16.74
C SER A 18 2.40 7.47 -17.99
N THR A 19 2.02 6.98 -19.18
CA THR A 19 2.09 7.71 -20.45
C THR A 19 0.83 8.52 -20.73
N LEU A 20 -0.13 8.51 -19.81
CA LEU A 20 -1.45 9.14 -19.93
C LEU A 20 -2.34 8.47 -21.00
N THR A 21 -2.05 7.22 -21.36
CA THR A 21 -2.95 6.45 -22.21
C THR A 21 -4.19 6.04 -21.41
N PRO A 22 -5.41 6.42 -21.85
CA PRO A 22 -6.63 6.14 -21.09
C PRO A 22 -7.06 4.69 -21.21
N LEU A 23 -7.26 4.03 -20.08
CA LEU A 23 -7.80 2.66 -19.97
C LEU A 23 -9.30 2.68 -19.65
N ILE A 24 -9.72 3.57 -18.75
CA ILE A 24 -11.13 3.80 -18.42
C ILE A 24 -11.32 5.31 -18.28
N THR A 25 -12.39 5.82 -18.89
CA THR A 25 -12.77 7.22 -18.72
C THR A 25 -14.29 7.35 -18.67
N SER A 26 -14.80 8.24 -17.84
CA SER A 26 -16.20 8.68 -17.85
C SER A 26 -16.40 9.95 -18.68
N SER A 27 -15.36 10.46 -19.33
CA SER A 27 -15.47 11.68 -20.14
C SER A 27 -16.44 11.49 -21.30
N SER A 28 -17.34 12.45 -21.47
CA SER A 28 -18.28 12.55 -22.59
C SER A 28 -17.88 13.60 -23.62
N SER A 29 -16.79 14.36 -23.39
CA SER A 29 -16.31 15.42 -24.29
C SER A 29 -14.78 15.54 -24.30
N PRO A 30 -14.18 16.10 -25.37
CA PRO A 30 -12.74 16.31 -25.43
C PRO A 30 -12.20 17.20 -24.29
N SER A 31 -12.86 18.34 -24.02
CA SER A 31 -12.43 19.27 -22.97
C SER A 31 -12.49 18.66 -21.55
N HIS A 32 -13.47 17.80 -21.29
CA HIS A 32 -13.56 17.07 -20.03
C HIS A 32 -12.45 16.02 -19.92
N LEU A 33 -12.10 15.36 -21.02
CA LEU A 33 -10.97 14.42 -21.05
C LEU A 33 -9.65 15.17 -20.79
N ASP A 34 -9.43 16.32 -21.42
CA ASP A 34 -8.22 17.14 -21.21
C ASP A 34 -8.06 17.55 -19.75
N SER A 35 -9.16 17.90 -19.09
CA SER A 35 -9.18 18.24 -17.67
C SER A 35 -8.78 17.04 -16.79
N LEU A 36 -9.30 15.85 -17.08
CA LEU A 36 -8.95 14.62 -16.34
C LEU A 36 -7.50 14.20 -16.60
N THR A 37 -7.02 14.32 -17.83
CA THR A 37 -5.62 14.07 -18.21
C THR A 37 -4.66 15.04 -17.50
N SER A 38 -5.03 16.32 -17.40
CA SER A 38 -4.27 17.31 -16.65
C SER A 38 -4.19 16.98 -15.14
N LEU A 39 -5.29 16.52 -14.55
CA LEU A 39 -5.31 16.03 -13.17
C LEU A 39 -4.44 14.77 -12.98
N ALA A 40 -4.43 13.85 -13.95
CA ALA A 40 -3.58 12.67 -13.92
C ALA A 40 -2.09 13.03 -14.04
N SER A 41 -1.74 13.96 -14.92
CA SER A 41 -0.38 14.51 -15.04
C SER A 41 0.08 15.20 -13.73
N THR A 42 -0.80 15.96 -13.10
CA THR A 42 -0.55 16.56 -11.78
C THR A 42 -0.31 15.49 -10.71
N ALA A 43 -1.06 14.38 -10.75
CA ALA A 43 -0.85 13.26 -9.84
C ALA A 43 0.55 12.63 -10.03
N LEU A 44 1.00 12.41 -11.27
CA LEU A 44 2.33 11.87 -11.56
C LEU A 44 3.45 12.78 -11.06
N THR A 45 3.30 14.10 -11.25
CA THR A 45 4.21 15.11 -10.72
C THR A 45 4.23 15.07 -9.18
N SER A 46 3.06 14.99 -8.55
CA SER A 46 2.92 14.91 -7.09
C SER A 46 3.58 13.68 -6.51
N HIS A 47 3.41 12.50 -7.13
CA HIS A 47 4.11 11.28 -6.74
C HIS A 47 5.64 11.45 -6.79
N SER A 48 6.13 12.00 -7.91
CA SER A 48 7.57 12.22 -8.10
C SER A 48 8.13 13.19 -7.07
N ALA A 49 7.40 14.25 -6.75
CA ALA A 49 7.78 15.21 -5.71
C ALA A 49 7.87 14.54 -4.33
N VAL A 50 6.83 13.80 -3.90
CA VAL A 50 6.80 13.07 -2.61
C VAL A 50 7.95 12.08 -2.49
N THR A 51 8.28 11.39 -3.58
CA THR A 51 9.41 10.45 -3.62
C THR A 51 10.75 11.16 -3.44
N ARG A 52 10.95 12.31 -4.09
CA ARG A 52 12.20 13.09 -3.99
C ARG A 52 12.46 13.63 -2.58
N VAL A 53 11.40 13.88 -1.81
CA VAL A 53 11.53 14.37 -0.43
C VAL A 53 11.52 13.23 0.61
N ASN A 54 11.72 11.98 0.18
CA ASN A 54 11.78 10.80 1.06
C ASN A 54 10.56 10.59 1.96
N LEU A 55 9.37 11.05 1.54
CA LEU A 55 8.11 10.80 2.26
C LEU A 55 7.49 9.43 1.95
N GLY A 56 8.20 8.60 1.18
CA GLY A 56 7.78 7.25 0.78
C GLY A 56 6.97 7.24 -0.53
N ALA A 57 6.33 6.11 -0.81
CA ALA A 57 5.48 5.94 -1.98
C ALA A 57 4.01 6.27 -1.62
N PRO A 58 3.44 7.39 -2.08
CA PRO A 58 2.06 7.73 -1.77
C PRO A 58 1.13 6.68 -2.40
N GLN A 59 0.15 6.22 -1.61
CA GLN A 59 -0.90 5.32 -2.11
C GLN A 59 -2.05 6.10 -2.71
N ARG A 60 -2.43 7.19 -2.04
CA ARG A 60 -3.52 8.07 -2.44
C ARG A 60 -3.28 9.49 -1.96
N ILE A 61 -3.63 10.46 -2.78
CA ILE A 61 -3.73 11.88 -2.43
C ILE A 61 -5.21 12.27 -2.53
N MET A 62 -5.70 12.99 -1.53
CA MET A 62 -7.06 13.54 -1.49
C MET A 62 -6.94 15.06 -1.40
N VAL A 63 -7.64 15.75 -2.28
CA VAL A 63 -7.71 17.22 -2.31
C VAL A 63 -9.15 17.63 -2.09
N GLU A 64 -9.39 18.47 -1.09
CA GLU A 64 -10.72 18.99 -0.76
C GLU A 64 -10.73 20.50 -1.04
N TYR A 65 -11.74 20.97 -1.77
CA TYR A 65 -11.94 22.38 -2.10
C TYR A 65 -13.07 22.94 -1.24
N PRO A 66 -12.78 23.62 -0.12
CA PRO A 66 -13.80 23.99 0.87
C PRO A 66 -14.90 24.88 0.29
N ASP A 67 -14.56 25.81 -0.59
CA ASP A 67 -15.50 26.79 -1.15
C ASP A 67 -16.56 26.17 -2.07
N ARG A 68 -16.25 25.01 -2.67
CA ARG A 68 -17.14 24.31 -3.61
C ARG A 68 -17.55 22.92 -3.12
N GLY A 69 -16.98 22.46 -2.01
CA GLY A 69 -17.09 21.09 -1.53
C GLY A 69 -16.49 20.03 -2.47
N ALA A 70 -15.87 20.39 -3.59
CA ALA A 70 -15.36 19.42 -4.55
C ALA A 70 -14.22 18.59 -3.94
N VAL A 71 -14.17 17.30 -4.28
CA VAL A 71 -13.13 16.39 -3.80
C VAL A 71 -12.48 15.66 -4.96
N ILE A 72 -11.15 15.63 -4.97
CA ILE A 72 -10.34 14.89 -5.95
C ILE A 72 -9.59 13.78 -5.21
N LEU A 73 -9.71 12.56 -5.71
CA LEU A 73 -8.96 11.40 -5.25
C LEU A 73 -8.02 10.93 -6.36
N GLN A 74 -6.72 11.00 -6.09
CA GLN A 74 -5.67 10.46 -6.96
C GLN A 74 -5.10 9.23 -6.29
N SER A 75 -5.21 8.05 -6.90
CA SER A 75 -4.65 6.81 -6.36
C SER A 75 -3.58 6.25 -7.30
N TYR A 76 -2.50 5.73 -6.71
CA TYR A 76 -1.35 5.19 -7.43
C TYR A 76 -1.37 3.67 -7.33
N ILE A 77 -1.54 3.01 -8.46
CA ILE A 77 -1.69 1.57 -8.55
C ILE A 77 -0.37 1.00 -9.07
N ASP A 78 0.51 0.68 -8.13
CA ASP A 78 1.79 0.05 -8.43
C ASP A 78 1.61 -1.49 -8.50
N PRO A 79 2.10 -2.15 -9.56
CA PRO A 79 2.03 -3.61 -9.68
C PRO A 79 2.77 -4.34 -8.54
N LEU A 80 3.85 -3.76 -7.99
CA LEU A 80 4.70 -4.39 -6.99
C LEU A 80 4.20 -4.20 -5.53
N GLN A 81 3.29 -3.25 -5.28
CA GLN A 81 2.79 -2.95 -3.93
C GLN A 81 2.05 -4.13 -3.26
N HIS A 82 1.56 -5.12 -4.02
CA HIS A 82 0.83 -6.26 -3.47
C HIS A 82 1.68 -7.16 -2.54
N HIS A 83 3.00 -7.19 -2.71
CA HIS A 83 3.88 -8.02 -1.88
C HIS A 83 4.05 -7.48 -0.45
N HIS A 84 4.00 -6.16 -0.24
CA HIS A 84 4.26 -5.57 1.07
C HIS A 84 3.06 -5.68 2.04
N HIS A 85 1.83 -5.57 1.55
CA HIS A 85 0.64 -5.65 2.41
C HIS A 85 0.35 -7.07 2.93
N ARG A 86 0.63 -8.12 2.14
CA ARG A 86 0.50 -9.51 2.61
C ARG A 86 1.50 -9.84 3.73
N ARG A 87 2.73 -9.33 3.65
CA ARG A 87 3.74 -9.52 4.69
C ARG A 87 3.38 -8.82 6.00
N ARG A 88 2.83 -7.59 5.94
CA ARG A 88 2.39 -6.85 7.15
C ARG A 88 1.20 -7.52 7.85
N ARG A 89 0.19 -7.98 7.12
CA ARG A 89 -0.98 -8.65 7.74
C ARG A 89 -0.63 -9.99 8.39
N ARG A 90 0.33 -10.73 7.82
CA ARG A 90 0.80 -11.97 8.45
C ARG A 90 1.50 -11.70 9.77
N ARG A 91 2.39 -10.70 9.84
CA ARG A 91 3.07 -10.32 11.09
C ARG A 91 2.10 -9.90 12.19
N HIS A 92 1.05 -9.16 11.83
CA HIS A 92 0.07 -8.72 12.84
C HIS A 92 -0.78 -9.87 13.40
N ARG A 93 -1.04 -10.90 12.59
CA ARG A 93 -1.76 -12.10 13.02
C ARG A 93 -0.92 -12.98 13.96
N TYR A 94 0.41 -13.01 13.80
CA TYR A 94 1.28 -13.77 14.70
C TYR A 94 1.38 -13.12 16.09
N HIS A 95 1.48 -11.79 16.18
CA HIS A 95 1.53 -11.12 17.49
C HIS A 95 0.20 -11.14 18.26
N GLN A 96 -0.95 -11.24 17.60
CA GLN A 96 -2.23 -11.44 18.31
C GLN A 96 -2.37 -12.84 18.92
N GLN A 97 -1.73 -13.87 18.34
CA GLN A 97 -1.75 -15.21 18.93
C GLN A 97 -0.79 -15.33 20.12
N GLU A 98 0.32 -14.58 20.12
CA GLU A 98 1.26 -14.55 21.25
C GLU A 98 0.71 -13.77 22.46
N GLU A 99 -0.11 -12.74 22.25
CA GLU A 99 -0.74 -11.98 23.35
C GLU A 99 -1.95 -12.72 23.98
N GLU A 100 -2.63 -13.62 23.25
CA GLU A 100 -3.74 -14.43 23.78
C GLU A 100 -3.28 -15.67 24.56
N GLU A 101 -2.03 -16.14 24.39
CA GLU A 101 -1.47 -17.29 25.13
C GLU A 101 -0.85 -16.91 26.49
N GLU A 102 -0.63 -15.63 26.81
CA GLU A 102 -0.09 -15.18 28.12
C GLU A 102 -1.17 -14.78 29.16
N GLU A 103 -2.47 -14.67 28.78
CA GLU A 103 -3.56 -14.33 29.72
C GLU A 103 -4.36 -15.54 30.24
N GLU A 104 -4.03 -16.77 29.83
CA GLU A 104 -4.81 -17.99 30.15
C GLU A 104 -4.16 -18.94 31.19
N GLU A 105 -3.21 -18.46 32.03
CA GLU A 105 -2.60 -19.26 33.11
C GLU A 105 -2.95 -18.81 34.55
N ASP A 106 -3.91 -17.89 34.75
CA ASP A 106 -4.19 -17.38 36.11
C ASP A 106 -5.68 -17.17 36.45
N GLN A 107 -6.55 -18.14 36.14
CA GLN A 107 -7.94 -18.15 36.65
C GLN A 107 -8.44 -19.54 37.05
N GLN A 108 -8.02 -20.02 38.24
CA GLN A 108 -8.75 -21.04 39.00
C GLN A 108 -9.80 -20.37 39.92
N PRO A 109 -11.08 -20.82 39.95
CA PRO A 109 -12.06 -20.30 40.90
C PRO A 109 -12.35 -21.26 42.09
N SER A 110 -12.84 -20.65 43.18
CA SER A 110 -13.44 -21.19 44.44
C SER A 110 -12.45 -21.42 45.60
N SER A 111 -12.67 -21.00 46.85
CA SER A 111 -13.87 -20.66 47.64
C SER A 111 -13.54 -19.71 48.82
N PRO A 112 -14.53 -19.13 49.55
CA PRO A 112 -14.33 -18.04 50.50
C PRO A 112 -14.19 -18.52 51.96
N GLU A 113 -13.22 -18.01 52.72
CA GLU A 113 -13.26 -18.07 54.18
C GLU A 113 -12.50 -16.90 54.85
N SER A 114 -12.88 -16.60 56.09
CA SER A 114 -12.91 -15.27 56.71
C SER A 114 -11.65 -14.82 57.46
N ARG A 115 -11.25 -13.53 57.29
CA ARG A 115 -10.69 -12.52 58.27
C ARG A 115 -9.49 -12.90 59.20
N PRO A 116 -8.80 -11.96 59.91
CA PRO A 116 -8.70 -10.49 59.84
C PRO A 116 -7.25 -9.88 59.96
N LEU A 117 -7.11 -8.54 59.74
CA LEU A 117 -6.14 -7.53 60.31
C LEU A 117 -4.62 -7.85 60.28
N SER A 118 -3.67 -7.05 59.75
CA SER A 118 -3.33 -5.63 59.98
C SER A 118 -1.95 -5.31 59.31
N PRO A 119 -1.43 -4.06 59.30
CA PRO A 119 -0.54 -3.51 58.27
C PRO A 119 0.97 -3.56 58.59
N GLN A 120 1.81 -3.49 57.55
CA GLN A 120 3.24 -3.07 57.54
C GLN A 120 3.73 -3.08 56.08
N SER A 121 3.90 -1.92 55.41
CA SER A 121 5.13 -1.13 55.26
C SER A 121 6.36 -1.86 54.67
N SER A 122 7.03 -1.15 53.75
CA SER A 122 8.41 -1.33 53.26
C SER A 122 8.60 -2.50 52.27
N SER A 123 9.37 -2.44 51.19
CA SER A 123 10.30 -1.43 50.64
C SER A 123 10.80 -1.99 49.30
N ARG A 124 11.07 -1.11 48.32
CA ARG A 124 11.84 -1.42 47.11
C ARG A 124 13.19 -2.06 47.47
N PRO A 125 13.78 -2.83 46.55
CA PRO A 125 15.15 -2.52 46.19
C PRO A 125 15.34 -2.38 44.67
N VAL A 126 15.97 -1.27 44.33
CA VAL A 126 16.82 -1.09 43.15
C VAL A 126 17.98 -2.07 43.21
N SER A 127 18.34 -2.69 42.08
CA SER A 127 19.71 -3.16 41.87
C SER A 127 20.09 -3.03 40.40
N SER A 128 20.98 -2.07 40.17
CA SER A 128 21.69 -1.81 38.93
C SER A 128 22.99 -2.61 38.95
N ARG A 129 23.30 -3.37 37.89
CA ARG A 129 24.69 -3.73 37.51
C ARG A 129 24.66 -4.29 36.07
N ALA A 130 25.04 -3.53 35.05
CA ALA A 130 26.38 -3.09 34.66
C ALA A 130 27.32 -4.24 34.24
N GLY A 131 27.52 -4.31 32.92
CA GLY A 131 28.82 -4.53 32.28
C GLY A 131 29.22 -5.98 32.03
N HIS A 132 29.18 -6.39 30.76
CA HIS A 132 30.14 -7.35 30.20
C HIS A 132 30.61 -6.83 28.83
N TYR A 133 31.81 -6.25 28.82
CA TYR A 133 32.63 -6.00 27.65
C TYR A 133 33.37 -7.31 27.31
N HIS A 134 33.32 -7.74 26.05
CA HIS A 134 34.31 -8.67 25.51
C HIS A 134 34.90 -8.10 24.21
N PRO A 135 36.24 -8.14 24.04
CA PRO A 135 36.96 -7.42 23.00
C PRO A 135 37.18 -8.26 21.73
N GLY A 136 37.23 -7.53 20.60
CA GLY A 136 38.14 -7.71 19.47
C GLY A 136 38.49 -9.11 18.97
N HIS A 137 38.04 -9.43 17.76
CA HIS A 137 38.88 -10.14 16.80
C HIS A 137 38.69 -9.55 15.40
N ASP A 138 39.71 -8.78 15.01
CA ASP A 138 40.00 -8.35 13.64
C ASP A 138 40.47 -9.57 12.84
N SER A 139 39.91 -9.77 11.64
CA SER A 139 40.49 -10.55 10.53
C SER A 139 39.65 -10.35 9.26
N GLN A 140 39.97 -9.32 8.48
CA GLN A 140 39.85 -9.31 7.02
C GLN A 140 41.18 -9.77 6.40
N PRO A 141 41.34 -10.02 5.08
CA PRO A 141 40.34 -10.18 4.00
C PRO A 141 40.62 -11.42 3.11
N SER A 142 39.74 -11.69 2.14
CA SER A 142 40.00 -12.20 0.78
C SER A 142 39.06 -13.32 0.35
N SER A 143 38.03 -12.94 -0.39
CA SER A 143 37.75 -13.53 -1.70
C SER A 143 36.89 -12.52 -2.45
N PRO A 144 37.32 -12.01 -3.63
CA PRO A 144 36.39 -11.34 -4.51
C PRO A 144 35.39 -12.40 -4.96
N THR A 145 34.25 -12.49 -4.30
CA THR A 145 33.07 -13.05 -4.95
C THR A 145 32.83 -12.13 -6.12
N VAL A 146 33.36 -12.55 -7.27
CA VAL A 146 33.08 -12.01 -8.59
C VAL A 146 31.60 -11.65 -8.54
N ALA A 147 31.34 -10.34 -8.57
CA ALA A 147 30.00 -9.82 -8.74
C ALA A 147 29.46 -10.62 -9.91
N ALA A 148 28.50 -11.51 -9.62
CA ALA A 148 27.81 -12.26 -10.65
C ALA A 148 27.47 -11.21 -11.70
N PRO A 149 27.91 -11.38 -12.96
CA PRO A 149 27.55 -10.44 -14.00
C PRO A 149 26.05 -10.26 -13.88
N ALA A 150 25.62 -9.02 -13.66
CA ALA A 150 24.21 -8.67 -13.57
C ALA A 150 23.59 -9.33 -14.78
N ALA A 151 22.91 -10.44 -14.53
CA ALA A 151 22.28 -11.21 -15.56
C ALA A 151 21.18 -10.29 -16.04
N THR A 152 21.47 -9.58 -17.12
CA THR A 152 20.50 -9.09 -18.09
C THR A 152 19.88 -10.33 -18.72
N MET A 153 19.19 -11.12 -17.90
CA MET A 153 18.15 -12.01 -18.35
C MET A 153 16.94 -11.13 -18.48
N ASP A 154 16.38 -11.12 -19.69
CA ASP A 154 15.17 -10.44 -20.13
C ASP A 154 14.17 -10.31 -18.99
N ARG A 155 14.28 -9.19 -18.27
CA ARG A 155 13.32 -8.83 -17.25
C ARG A 155 12.20 -8.23 -18.05
N GLU A 156 11.19 -9.05 -18.33
CA GLU A 156 9.90 -8.64 -18.88
C GLU A 156 9.55 -7.24 -18.38
N ASP A 157 9.15 -6.34 -19.28
CA ASP A 157 8.73 -5.00 -18.87
C ASP A 157 7.56 -5.16 -17.89
N PRO A 158 7.73 -4.77 -16.61
CA PRO A 158 6.67 -4.94 -15.63
C PRO A 158 5.46 -4.12 -16.06
N PRO A 159 4.23 -4.55 -15.73
CA PRO A 159 3.03 -3.79 -16.06
C PRO A 159 3.19 -2.33 -15.63
N PRO A 160 2.79 -1.35 -16.45
CA PRO A 160 2.99 0.03 -16.09
C PRO A 160 2.23 0.35 -14.81
N ARG A 161 2.79 1.27 -14.02
CA ARG A 161 2.04 1.87 -12.93
C ARG A 161 0.83 2.60 -13.51
N LEU A 162 -0.32 2.42 -12.86
CA LEU A 162 -1.53 3.13 -13.23
C LEU A 162 -1.84 4.26 -12.24
N VAL A 163 -2.53 5.28 -12.73
CA VAL A 163 -3.05 6.39 -11.94
C VAL A 163 -4.57 6.43 -12.12
N SER A 164 -5.29 6.43 -11.00
CA SER A 164 -6.74 6.63 -11.02
C SER A 164 -7.09 8.01 -10.47
N VAL A 165 -7.89 8.77 -11.19
CA VAL A 165 -8.47 10.04 -10.76
C VAL A 165 -9.98 9.87 -10.60
N VAL A 166 -10.50 10.30 -9.46
CA VAL A 166 -11.94 10.39 -9.20
C VAL A 166 -12.25 11.81 -8.73
N VAL A 167 -13.21 12.46 -9.38
CA VAL A 167 -13.67 13.80 -9.03
C VAL A 167 -15.13 13.74 -8.60
N ALA A 168 -15.40 14.30 -7.43
CA ALA A 168 -16.73 14.57 -6.91
C ALA A 168 -17.01 16.07 -6.97
N GLY A 169 -18.22 16.43 -7.41
CA GLY A 169 -18.66 17.82 -7.51
C GLY A 169 -19.05 18.45 -6.18
N SER A 170 -19.30 17.65 -5.14
CA SER A 170 -19.65 18.12 -3.80
C SER A 170 -19.07 17.24 -2.68
N ALA A 171 -19.07 17.78 -1.46
CA ALA A 171 -18.49 17.10 -0.30
C ALA A 171 -19.34 15.90 0.13
N ASP A 172 -20.65 15.95 -0.12
CA ASP A 172 -21.59 14.86 0.19
C ASP A 172 -21.26 13.58 -0.59
N GLN A 173 -20.66 13.73 -1.77
CA GLN A 173 -20.25 12.62 -2.63
C GLN A 173 -18.92 11.97 -2.19
N THR A 174 -18.24 12.48 -1.16
CA THR A 174 -16.92 11.98 -0.73
C THR A 174 -16.92 10.48 -0.45
N ARG A 175 -17.97 9.97 0.21
CA ARG A 175 -18.07 8.54 0.53
C ARG A 175 -18.22 7.70 -0.74
N GLU A 176 -18.98 8.20 -1.71
CA GLU A 176 -19.15 7.55 -3.00
C GLU A 176 -17.87 7.60 -3.82
N ALA A 177 -17.19 8.75 -3.88
CA ALA A 177 -15.91 8.93 -4.53
C ALA A 177 -14.86 7.93 -4.00
N ARG A 178 -14.80 7.73 -2.68
CA ARG A 178 -13.91 6.72 -2.06
C ARG A 178 -14.25 5.29 -2.50
N ARG A 179 -15.55 4.96 -2.60
CA ARG A 179 -15.99 3.64 -3.08
C ARG A 179 -15.66 3.44 -4.56
N ALA A 180 -15.89 4.46 -5.39
CA ALA A 180 -15.56 4.46 -6.81
C ALA A 180 -14.05 4.32 -7.02
N ALA A 181 -13.23 5.08 -6.28
CA ALA A 181 -11.77 4.96 -6.31
C ALA A 181 -11.31 3.54 -5.95
N ALA A 182 -11.84 2.94 -4.87
CA ALA A 182 -11.50 1.57 -4.48
C ALA A 182 -11.96 0.51 -5.50
N ARG A 183 -13.04 0.78 -6.26
CA ARG A 183 -13.45 -0.07 -7.39
C ARG A 183 -12.48 0.08 -8.56
N LEU A 184 -12.13 1.32 -8.92
CA LEU A 184 -11.23 1.63 -10.01
C LEU A 184 -9.82 1.07 -9.77
N GLU A 185 -9.35 1.09 -8.52
CA GLU A 185 -8.11 0.42 -8.10
C GLU A 185 -8.16 -1.10 -8.33
N ARG A 186 -9.25 -1.76 -7.94
CA ARG A 186 -9.40 -3.21 -8.16
C ARG A 186 -9.40 -3.55 -9.63
N VAL A 187 -10.04 -2.72 -10.45
CA VAL A 187 -10.05 -2.88 -11.91
C VAL A 187 -8.67 -2.64 -12.50
N GLY A 188 -7.97 -1.55 -12.14
CA GLY A 188 -6.60 -1.30 -12.58
C GLY A 188 -5.63 -2.45 -12.22
N ARG A 189 -5.79 -3.04 -11.04
CA ARG A 189 -5.03 -4.24 -10.64
C ARG A 189 -5.42 -5.49 -11.41
N ALA A 190 -6.65 -5.59 -11.94
CA ALA A 190 -7.03 -6.68 -12.84
C ALA A 190 -6.30 -6.51 -14.18
N PHE A 191 -6.32 -5.31 -14.76
CA PHE A 191 -5.56 -4.98 -15.97
C PHE A 191 -4.08 -5.30 -15.83
N GLN A 192 -3.43 -4.88 -14.73
CA GLN A 192 -2.01 -5.18 -14.52
C GLN A 192 -1.70 -6.68 -14.40
N ARG A 193 -2.63 -7.49 -13.87
CA ARG A 193 -2.46 -8.94 -13.78
C ARG A 193 -2.61 -9.62 -15.15
N GLU A 194 -3.56 -9.16 -15.94
CA GLU A 194 -3.75 -9.61 -17.32
C GLU A 194 -2.54 -9.24 -18.17
N TRP A 195 -2.06 -8.00 -18.05
CA TRP A 195 -0.84 -7.53 -18.73
C TRP A 195 0.37 -8.41 -18.42
N ALA A 196 0.61 -8.71 -17.14
CA ALA A 196 1.71 -9.61 -16.75
C ALA A 196 1.55 -11.03 -17.33
N THR A 197 0.31 -11.49 -17.52
CA THR A 197 0.03 -12.83 -18.07
C THR A 197 0.20 -12.88 -19.59
N ASP A 198 -0.20 -11.82 -20.30
CA ASP A 198 -0.05 -11.75 -21.76
C ASP A 198 1.42 -11.57 -22.16
N SER A 199 2.20 -10.82 -21.38
CA SER A 199 3.67 -10.75 -21.54
C SER A 199 4.33 -12.13 -21.43
N LEU A 200 3.85 -12.98 -20.52
CA LEU A 200 4.36 -14.36 -20.35
C LEU A 200 4.00 -15.28 -21.53
N LYS A 201 2.83 -15.09 -22.16
CA LYS A 201 2.37 -15.92 -23.30
C LYS A 201 3.05 -15.56 -24.61
N ALA A 202 3.19 -14.28 -24.91
CA ALA A 202 3.83 -13.80 -26.14
C ALA A 202 5.26 -14.36 -26.28
N ASN A 203 5.97 -14.52 -25.17
CA ASN A 203 7.32 -15.08 -25.14
C ASN A 203 7.35 -16.62 -25.30
N GLY A 204 6.28 -17.32 -24.93
CA GLY A 204 6.17 -18.78 -25.10
C GLY A 204 6.01 -19.21 -26.55
N ASP A 205 5.38 -18.37 -27.38
CA ASP A 205 5.15 -18.64 -28.79
C ASP A 205 6.34 -18.25 -29.68
N GLU A 206 7.16 -17.27 -29.28
CA GLU A 206 8.36 -16.84 -30.04
C GLU A 206 9.53 -17.85 -29.93
N VAL A 207 9.60 -18.63 -28.86
CA VAL A 207 10.63 -19.68 -28.69
C VAL A 207 10.23 -21.00 -29.37
N ALA A 208 9.00 -21.11 -29.88
CA ALA A 208 8.45 -22.31 -30.50
C ALA A 208 8.38 -22.26 -32.05
N ALA A 209 8.87 -21.19 -32.67
CA ALA A 209 8.90 -20.98 -34.13
C ALA A 209 10.33 -21.07 -34.69
#